data_AF-A0A5M9UAZ3-F1
#
_entry.id   AF-A0A5M9UAZ3-F1
#
_cell.length_a   1.000
_cell.length_b   1.000
_cell.length_c   1.000
_cell.angle_alpha   90.00
_cell.angle_beta   90.00
_cell.angle_gamma   90.00
#
_symmetry.space_group_name_H-M   'P 1'
#
loop_
_entity.id
_entity.type
_entity.pdbx_description
1 polymer ?
#
loop_
_entity_poly.entity_id
_entity_poly.type
_entity_poly.pdbx_seq_one_letter_code
_entity_poly.pdbx_strand_id
1 'polypeptide(L)'
;MKLRFKLTIFAIILGMLMIPAYFILQTYGIFQKQTVLSDYALAVDVKGKSYEAWPLINSFAAMDKQEDNRQFYYRIDMSHIQYLFNLAYREYEVKPGGDNPYLEGTVNYEHTDHAYVQTEKKYENANDFRTVLNLYDQDGQVIYSYDNTGKGDKLLVQSIIHQGMSRTSGSGSEAARDPYINITALFRDKLNIDVKLNVDEEHKVVTIRMNKSEAR
;
A
#
# COMPACT_ATOMS: atom_id res chain seq x y z
N MET A 1 -2.01 -43.04 -35.19
CA MET A 1 -2.69 -41.77 -34.83
C MET A 1 -1.99 -40.61 -35.54
N LYS A 2 -2.67 -39.90 -36.46
CA LYS A 2 -2.05 -38.83 -37.28
C LYS A 2 -1.45 -37.74 -36.39
N LEU A 3 -0.25 -37.24 -36.71
CA LEU A 3 0.49 -36.22 -35.94
C LEU A 3 -0.38 -35.01 -35.54
N ARG A 4 -1.26 -34.57 -36.44
CA ARG A 4 -2.24 -33.50 -36.20
C ARG A 4 -3.18 -33.80 -35.01
N PHE A 5 -3.64 -35.05 -34.88
CA PHE A 5 -4.52 -35.46 -33.77
C PHE A 5 -3.78 -35.49 -32.42
N LYS A 6 -2.50 -35.90 -32.42
CA LYS A 6 -1.66 -35.83 -31.21
C LYS A 6 -1.40 -34.37 -30.78
N LEU A 7 -1.15 -33.48 -31.74
CA LEU A 7 -0.98 -32.05 -31.49
C LEU A 7 -2.27 -31.40 -30.95
N THR A 8 -3.43 -31.76 -31.49
CA THR A 8 -4.72 -31.27 -30.98
C THR A 8 -4.98 -31.73 -29.55
N ILE A 9 -4.74 -33.01 -29.23
CA ILE A 9 -4.88 -33.51 -27.86
C ILE A 9 -3.92 -32.79 -26.91
N PHE A 10 -2.66 -32.63 -27.32
CA PHE A 10 -1.66 -31.91 -26.53
C PHE A 10 -2.07 -30.45 -26.27
N ALA A 11 -2.59 -29.75 -27.28
CA ALA A 11 -3.08 -28.38 -27.14
C ALA A 11 -4.28 -28.29 -26.16
N ILE A 12 -5.19 -29.28 -26.18
CA ILE A 12 -6.32 -29.33 -25.25
C ILE A 12 -5.85 -29.56 -23.82
N ILE A 13 -4.93 -30.52 -23.60
CA ILE A 13 -4.36 -30.80 -22.27
C ILE A 13 -3.62 -29.56 -21.75
N LEU A 14 -2.80 -28.92 -22.59
CA LEU A 14 -2.09 -27.71 -22.20
C LEU A 14 -3.06 -26.56 -21.87
N GLY A 15 -4.11 -26.40 -22.66
CA GLY A 15 -5.16 -25.41 -22.38
C GLY A 15 -5.87 -25.66 -21.05
N MET A 16 -6.21 -26.91 -20.73
CA MET A 16 -6.81 -27.27 -19.44
C MET A 16 -5.86 -27.05 -18.26
N LEU A 17 -4.55 -27.27 -18.42
CA LEU A 17 -3.56 -27.01 -17.36
C LEU A 17 -3.26 -25.52 -17.17
N MET A 18 -3.33 -24.72 -18.25
CA MET A 18 -3.11 -23.27 -18.20
C MET A 18 -4.18 -22.54 -17.39
N ILE A 19 -5.42 -23.04 -17.34
CA ILE A 19 -6.51 -22.40 -16.60
C ILE A 19 -6.22 -22.40 -15.08
N PRO A 20 -5.99 -23.54 -14.39
CA PRO A 20 -5.58 -23.54 -12.98
C PRO A 20 -4.28 -22.78 -12.74
N ALA A 21 -3.29 -22.93 -13.64
CA ALA A 21 -2.03 -22.21 -13.51
C ALA A 21 -2.23 -20.69 -13.52
N TYR A 22 -3.08 -20.17 -14.40
CA TYR A 22 -3.41 -18.74 -14.46
C TYR A 22 -3.96 -18.23 -13.11
N PHE A 23 -4.92 -18.93 -12.51
CA PHE A 23 -5.49 -18.54 -11.22
C PHE A 23 -4.48 -18.61 -10.06
N ILE A 24 -3.59 -19.61 -10.08
CA ILE A 24 -2.49 -19.71 -9.11
C ILE A 24 -1.55 -18.49 -9.27
N LEU A 25 -1.07 -18.24 -10.49
CA LEU A 25 -0.15 -17.13 -10.77
C LEU A 25 -0.78 -15.77 -10.43
N GLN A 26 -2.10 -15.63 -10.64
CA GLN A 26 -2.85 -14.45 -10.25
C GLN A 26 -2.91 -14.26 -8.72
N THR A 27 -3.12 -15.33 -7.95
CA THR A 27 -3.15 -15.28 -6.48
C THR A 27 -1.81 -14.90 -5.87
N TYR A 28 -0.70 -15.26 -6.53
CA TYR A 28 0.65 -14.80 -6.17
C TYR A 28 0.99 -13.41 -6.73
N GLY A 29 0.03 -12.71 -7.35
CA GLY A 29 0.24 -11.34 -7.85
C GLY A 29 1.34 -11.23 -8.92
N ILE A 30 1.62 -12.30 -9.69
CA ILE A 30 2.71 -12.30 -10.67
C ILE A 30 2.48 -11.26 -11.76
N PHE A 31 1.24 -11.11 -12.21
CA PHE A 31 0.85 -10.11 -13.21
C PHE A 31 0.62 -8.71 -12.63
N GLN A 32 0.68 -8.56 -11.30
CA GLN A 32 0.54 -7.26 -10.65
C GLN A 32 1.85 -6.48 -10.72
N LYS A 33 1.75 -5.18 -10.99
CA LYS A 33 2.91 -4.28 -11.03
C LYS A 33 3.44 -3.92 -9.64
N GLN A 34 2.61 -4.02 -8.61
CA GLN A 34 2.93 -3.75 -7.22
C GLN A 34 3.25 -5.01 -6.42
N THR A 35 4.04 -4.85 -5.37
CA THR A 35 4.30 -5.85 -4.35
C THR A 35 3.95 -5.30 -2.96
N VAL A 36 3.31 -6.12 -2.13
CA VAL A 36 3.04 -5.79 -0.72
C VAL A 36 4.32 -6.02 0.07
N LEU A 37 4.57 -5.20 1.09
CA LEU A 37 5.81 -5.19 1.86
C LEU A 37 5.76 -6.11 3.09
N SER A 38 4.92 -7.15 3.09
CA SER A 38 4.74 -8.05 4.23
C SER A 38 6.04 -8.72 4.71
N ASP A 39 6.99 -8.94 3.81
CA ASP A 39 8.28 -9.57 4.11
C ASP A 39 9.40 -8.56 4.44
N TYR A 40 9.07 -7.26 4.53
CA TYR A 40 10.04 -6.19 4.80
C TYR A 40 9.76 -5.50 6.12
N ALA A 41 10.81 -5.09 6.83
CA ALA A 41 10.68 -4.07 7.87
C ALA A 41 10.43 -2.71 7.21
N LEU A 42 9.55 -1.90 7.80
CA LEU A 42 9.24 -0.57 7.31
C LEU A 42 9.95 0.48 8.16
N ALA A 43 10.75 1.32 7.51
CA ALA A 43 11.54 2.36 8.15
C ALA A 43 11.30 3.73 7.50
N VAL A 44 11.77 4.78 8.15
CA VAL A 44 11.79 6.15 7.66
C VAL A 44 13.19 6.73 7.76
N ASP A 45 13.60 7.47 6.72
CA ASP A 45 14.87 8.20 6.70
C ASP A 45 14.72 9.48 7.52
N VAL A 46 15.54 9.60 8.57
CA VAL A 46 15.68 10.81 9.35
C VAL A 46 17.14 11.22 9.34
N LYS A 47 17.45 12.24 8.51
CA LYS A 47 18.81 12.78 8.35
C LYS A 47 19.82 11.71 7.87
N GLY A 48 19.41 10.84 6.94
CA GLY A 48 20.28 9.80 6.37
C GLY A 48 20.41 8.54 7.22
N LYS A 49 19.61 8.41 8.28
CA LYS A 49 19.54 7.25 9.17
C LYS A 49 18.15 6.61 9.10
N SER A 50 18.08 5.29 9.09
CA SER A 50 16.82 4.54 9.05
C SER A 50 16.30 4.26 10.46
N TYR A 51 15.08 4.71 10.73
CA TYR A 51 14.36 4.44 11.98
C TYR A 51 13.10 3.63 11.68
N GLU A 52 12.77 2.65 12.52
CA GLU A 52 11.53 1.89 12.42
C GLU A 52 10.32 2.82 12.46
N ALA A 53 9.36 2.57 11.56
CA ALA A 53 8.21 3.45 11.35
C ALA A 53 6.96 3.03 12.16
N TRP A 54 7.11 2.17 13.17
CA TRP A 54 6.01 1.66 13.99
C TRP A 54 5.15 2.80 14.57
N PRO A 55 3.80 2.79 14.39
CA PRO A 55 2.97 1.62 14.12
C PRO A 55 2.51 1.46 12.66
N LEU A 56 3.27 1.99 11.69
CA LEU A 56 3.00 1.70 10.29
C LEU A 56 3.26 0.21 10.00
N ILE A 57 2.19 -0.51 9.69
CA ILE A 57 2.26 -1.95 9.41
C ILE A 57 2.75 -2.18 7.98
N ASN A 58 3.83 -2.94 7.84
CA ASN A 58 4.44 -3.32 6.57
C ASN A 58 3.50 -4.08 5.63
N SER A 59 2.66 -4.98 6.15
CA SER A 59 1.67 -5.73 5.37
C SER A 59 0.51 -4.87 4.83
N PHE A 60 0.43 -3.60 5.23
CA PHE A 60 -0.49 -2.59 4.71
C PHE A 60 0.20 -1.61 3.75
N ALA A 61 1.51 -1.76 3.55
CA ALA A 61 2.29 -0.99 2.62
C ALA A 61 2.56 -1.80 1.34
N ALA A 62 2.61 -1.10 0.22
CA ALA A 62 2.97 -1.69 -1.07
C ALA A 62 3.82 -0.71 -1.88
N MET A 63 4.55 -1.24 -2.85
CA MET A 63 5.36 -0.45 -3.76
C MET A 63 5.32 -1.02 -5.17
N ASP A 64 5.64 -0.21 -6.19
CA ASP A 64 5.85 -0.75 -7.53
C ASP A 64 7.06 -1.71 -7.55
N LYS A 65 6.98 -2.79 -8.33
CA LYS A 65 8.10 -3.73 -8.53
C LYS A 65 9.24 -3.09 -9.33
N GLN A 66 8.90 -2.21 -10.27
CA GLN A 66 9.87 -1.45 -11.04
C GLN A 66 10.62 -0.47 -10.10
N GLU A 67 11.94 -0.40 -10.25
CA GLU A 67 12.81 0.41 -9.40
C GLU A 67 12.76 1.90 -9.76
N ASP A 68 12.65 2.22 -11.06
CA ASP A 68 12.61 3.60 -11.51
C ASP A 68 11.30 4.30 -11.08
N ASN A 69 11.44 5.41 -10.35
CA ASN A 69 10.34 6.21 -9.80
C ASN A 69 9.26 5.38 -9.08
N ARG A 70 9.71 4.37 -8.32
CA ARG A 70 8.85 3.48 -7.55
C ARG A 70 7.83 4.24 -6.70
N GLN A 71 6.55 4.01 -6.96
CA GLN A 71 5.49 4.63 -6.17
C GLN A 71 5.28 3.87 -4.86
N PHE A 72 4.99 4.60 -3.79
CA PHE A 72 4.60 4.07 -2.49
C PHE A 72 3.09 4.11 -2.32
N TYR A 73 2.53 3.00 -1.86
CA TYR A 73 1.11 2.83 -1.63
C TYR A 73 0.86 2.35 -0.20
N TYR A 74 -0.26 2.78 0.38
CA TYR A 74 -0.67 2.34 1.71
C TYR A 74 -2.17 2.05 1.74
N ARG A 75 -2.60 1.05 2.51
CA ARG A 75 -4.02 0.72 2.64
C ARG A 75 -4.82 1.91 3.15
N ILE A 76 -5.80 2.34 2.37
CA ILE A 76 -6.61 3.52 2.73
C ILE A 76 -7.68 3.19 3.76
N ASP A 77 -8.11 1.93 3.85
CA ASP A 77 -9.14 1.48 4.77
C ASP A 77 -8.65 1.27 6.22
N MET A 78 -7.40 1.67 6.50
CA MET A 78 -6.72 1.51 7.79
C MET A 78 -6.42 2.87 8.43
N SER A 79 -6.66 3.00 9.74
CA SER A 79 -6.36 4.23 10.50
C SER A 79 -4.87 4.58 10.54
N HIS A 80 -3.98 3.60 10.34
CA HIS A 80 -2.53 3.80 10.38
C HIS A 80 -2.00 4.77 9.31
N ILE A 81 -2.78 5.11 8.28
CA ILE A 81 -2.37 6.10 7.28
C ILE A 81 -2.09 7.48 7.92
N GLN A 82 -2.71 7.80 9.06
CA GLN A 82 -2.44 9.03 9.83
C GLN A 82 -0.93 9.21 10.13
N TYR A 83 -0.23 8.13 10.47
CA TYR A 83 1.20 8.18 10.79
C TYR A 83 2.06 8.60 9.61
N LEU A 84 1.64 8.33 8.37
CA LEU A 84 2.34 8.85 7.18
C LEU A 84 2.26 10.38 7.09
N PHE A 85 1.14 10.98 7.54
CA PHE A 85 1.01 12.44 7.63
C PHE A 85 1.89 12.99 8.75
N ASN A 86 1.91 12.35 9.92
CA ASN A 86 2.82 12.77 10.99
C ASN A 86 4.29 12.70 10.53
N LEU A 87 4.69 11.66 9.80
CA LEU A 87 6.03 11.59 9.19
C LEU A 87 6.28 12.75 8.21
N ALA A 88 5.31 13.02 7.33
CA ALA A 88 5.40 14.05 6.31
C ALA A 88 5.57 15.47 6.92
N TYR A 89 4.84 15.74 8.01
CA TYR A 89 4.90 17.01 8.74
C TYR A 89 5.97 17.08 9.82
N ARG A 90 6.74 15.99 10.02
CA ARG A 90 7.78 15.88 11.06
C ARG A 90 7.24 16.00 12.49
N GLU A 91 6.03 15.51 12.71
CA GLU A 91 5.37 15.40 14.01
C GLU A 91 5.76 14.09 14.70
N TYR A 92 7.05 13.91 14.94
CA TYR A 92 7.59 12.74 15.61
C TYR A 92 8.95 13.04 16.24
N GLU A 93 9.29 12.26 17.26
CA GLU A 93 10.64 12.18 17.81
C GLU A 93 11.30 10.86 17.41
N VAL A 94 12.64 10.84 17.42
CA VAL A 94 13.41 9.60 17.22
C VAL A 94 13.95 9.10 18.55
N LYS A 95 13.74 7.83 18.84
CA LYS A 95 14.31 7.14 19.99
C LYS A 95 15.40 6.18 19.50
N PRO A 96 16.67 6.43 19.83
CA PRO A 96 17.76 5.51 19.49
C PRO A 96 17.59 4.14 20.14
N GLY A 97 18.07 3.10 19.47
CA GLY A 97 18.02 1.73 19.95
C GLY A 97 16.72 0.99 19.61
N GLY A 98 16.71 -0.31 19.81
CA GLY A 98 15.62 -1.22 19.42
C GLY A 98 16.15 -2.62 19.20
N ASP A 99 15.25 -3.55 18.84
CA ASP A 99 15.60 -4.96 18.65
C ASP A 99 16.19 -5.26 17.26
N ASN A 100 15.90 -4.42 16.26
CA ASN A 100 16.37 -4.61 14.89
C ASN A 100 17.78 -4.00 14.70
N PRO A 101 18.84 -4.80 14.48
CA PRO A 101 20.21 -4.31 14.36
C PRO A 101 20.48 -3.50 13.07
N TYR A 102 19.56 -3.52 12.10
CA TYR A 102 19.67 -2.79 10.84
C TYR A 102 19.02 -1.40 10.90
N LEU A 103 18.46 -1.03 12.05
CA LEU A 103 17.79 0.25 12.28
C LEU A 103 18.44 0.99 13.45
N GLU A 104 18.50 2.32 13.35
CA GLU A 104 19.11 3.19 14.37
C GLU A 104 18.19 3.42 15.58
N GLY A 105 16.91 3.06 15.42
CA GLY A 105 15.92 2.98 16.49
C GLY A 105 14.51 3.08 15.95
N THR A 106 13.61 3.72 16.69
CA THR A 106 12.18 3.84 16.37
C THR A 106 11.73 5.30 16.34
N VAL A 107 10.78 5.64 15.46
CA VAL A 107 10.05 6.91 15.56
C VAL A 107 8.91 6.83 16.57
N ASN A 108 8.73 7.90 17.32
CA ASN A 108 7.65 8.05 18.28
C ASN A 108 6.80 9.24 17.85
N TYR A 109 5.55 8.99 17.48
CA TYR A 109 4.64 10.03 17.01
C TYR A 109 4.12 10.85 18.20
N GLU A 110 4.50 12.12 18.24
CA GLU A 110 3.98 13.05 19.24
C GLU A 110 2.71 13.70 18.71
N HIS A 111 1.75 13.95 19.61
CA HIS A 111 0.51 14.68 19.32
C HIS A 111 -0.30 14.09 18.16
N THR A 112 -1.01 12.99 18.45
CA THR A 112 -2.03 12.41 17.57
C THR A 112 -3.32 13.25 17.47
N ASP A 113 -3.29 14.50 17.95
CA ASP A 113 -4.46 15.37 18.08
C ASP A 113 -4.96 15.85 16.71
N HIS A 114 -4.07 15.91 15.71
CA HIS A 114 -4.42 16.17 14.32
C HIS A 114 -5.06 14.93 13.68
N ALA A 115 -6.38 14.98 13.55
CA ALA A 115 -7.15 13.95 12.86
C ALA A 115 -7.04 14.08 11.32
N TYR A 116 -5.86 13.75 10.77
CA TYR A 116 -5.59 13.75 9.32
C TYR A 116 -6.50 12.79 8.54
N VAL A 117 -7.14 11.86 9.24
CA VAL A 117 -7.98 10.82 8.66
C VAL A 117 -9.27 10.79 9.44
N GLN A 118 -10.39 11.08 8.79
CA GLN A 118 -11.70 10.98 9.41
C GLN A 118 -12.64 10.14 8.56
N THR A 119 -13.51 9.41 9.25
CA THR A 119 -14.52 8.58 8.60
C THR A 119 -15.89 9.15 8.91
N GLU A 120 -16.62 9.54 7.86
CA GLU A 120 -17.95 10.13 7.96
C GLU A 120 -18.99 9.19 7.35
N LYS A 121 -20.18 9.14 7.97
CA LYS A 121 -21.35 8.50 7.38
C LYS A 121 -22.14 9.54 6.59
N LYS A 122 -22.27 9.33 5.28
CA LYS A 122 -23.17 10.10 4.42
C LYS A 122 -24.46 9.32 4.20
N TYR A 123 -25.51 9.72 4.90
CA TYR A 123 -26.83 9.11 4.78
C TYR A 123 -27.47 9.47 3.44
N GLU A 124 -27.89 8.46 2.69
CA GLU A 124 -28.71 8.62 1.48
C GLU A 124 -30.20 8.68 1.85
N ASN A 125 -30.58 7.97 2.92
CA ASN A 125 -31.88 8.05 3.56
C ASN A 125 -31.77 7.66 5.05
N ALA A 126 -32.90 7.51 5.76
CA ALA A 126 -32.91 7.20 7.19
C ALA A 126 -32.27 5.84 7.55
N ASN A 127 -32.19 4.91 6.61
CA ASN A 127 -31.69 3.55 6.82
C ASN A 127 -30.38 3.25 6.09
N ASP A 128 -30.11 3.96 4.98
CA ASP A 128 -28.95 3.73 4.13
C ASP A 128 -27.92 4.86 4.24
N PHE A 129 -26.65 4.49 4.43
CA PHE A 129 -25.53 5.41 4.42
C PHE A 129 -24.33 4.79 3.69
N ARG A 130 -23.52 5.65 3.10
CA ARG A 130 -22.17 5.31 2.65
C ARG A 130 -21.14 5.85 3.62
N THR A 131 -20.04 5.13 3.77
CA THR A 131 -18.90 5.55 4.57
C THR A 131 -17.89 6.26 3.67
N VAL A 132 -17.54 7.50 4.00
CA VAL A 132 -16.53 8.28 3.26
C VAL A 132 -15.35 8.52 4.18
N LEU A 133 -14.15 8.21 3.69
CA LEU A 133 -12.90 8.53 4.36
C LEU A 133 -12.35 9.83 3.78
N ASN A 134 -12.15 10.81 4.64
CA ASN A 134 -11.58 12.11 4.30
C ASN A 134 -10.15 12.19 4.83
N LEU A 135 -9.24 12.66 3.97
CA LEU A 135 -7.86 12.98 4.30
C LEU A 135 -7.71 14.49 4.38
N TYR A 136 -7.10 14.98 5.45
CA TYR A 136 -6.93 16.40 5.74
C TYR A 136 -5.44 16.77 5.73
N ASP A 137 -5.14 18.02 5.36
CA ASP A 137 -3.83 18.62 5.59
C ASP A 137 -3.66 19.13 7.03
N GLN A 138 -2.48 19.69 7.34
CA GLN A 138 -2.18 20.33 8.63
C GLN A 138 -3.07 21.54 8.95
N ASP A 139 -3.69 22.16 7.95
CA ASP A 139 -4.59 23.31 8.10
C ASP A 139 -6.06 22.88 8.27
N GLY A 140 -6.33 21.57 8.27
CA GLY A 140 -7.66 20.99 8.39
C GLY A 140 -8.48 21.06 7.10
N GLN A 141 -7.86 21.28 5.94
CA GLN A 141 -8.54 21.25 4.65
C GLN A 141 -8.55 19.83 4.08
N VAL A 142 -9.68 19.42 3.51
CA VAL A 142 -9.80 18.12 2.85
C VAL A 142 -8.97 18.12 1.57
N ILE A 143 -7.94 17.28 1.52
CA ILE A 143 -7.08 17.11 0.35
C ILE A 143 -7.52 15.95 -0.56
N TYR A 144 -8.24 14.99 0.01
CA TYR A 144 -8.77 13.83 -0.72
C TYR A 144 -9.92 13.17 0.04
N SER A 145 -10.91 12.64 -0.68
CA SER A 145 -12.02 11.87 -0.13
C SER A 145 -12.18 10.57 -0.90
N TYR A 146 -12.44 9.49 -0.18
CA TYR A 146 -12.63 8.15 -0.74
C TYR A 146 -13.94 7.54 -0.22
N ASP A 147 -14.82 7.17 -1.15
CA ASP A 147 -15.98 6.33 -0.83
C ASP A 147 -15.45 4.93 -0.44
N ASN A 148 -15.63 4.54 0.82
CA ASN A 148 -15.06 3.31 1.38
C ASN A 148 -15.80 2.05 0.90
N THR A 149 -15.62 1.77 -0.39
CA THR A 149 -16.26 0.67 -1.14
C THR A 149 -15.40 -0.60 -1.15
N GLY A 150 -14.19 -0.55 -0.58
CA GLY A 150 -13.20 -1.63 -0.65
C GLY A 150 -12.55 -1.80 -2.03
N LYS A 151 -12.77 -0.87 -2.97
CA LYS A 151 -12.31 -0.96 -4.37
C LYS A 151 -11.43 0.23 -4.74
N GLY A 152 -10.64 0.08 -5.80
CA GLY A 152 -9.91 1.21 -6.37
C GLY A 152 -10.85 2.23 -7.00
N ASP A 153 -10.52 3.52 -6.89
CA ASP A 153 -11.29 4.64 -7.45
C ASP A 153 -10.77 5.10 -8.83
N LYS A 154 -9.69 4.46 -9.32
CA LYS A 154 -8.97 4.79 -10.56
C LYS A 154 -8.29 6.18 -10.58
N LEU A 155 -8.29 6.91 -9.47
CA LEU A 155 -7.58 8.18 -9.32
C LEU A 155 -6.31 7.93 -8.52
N LEU A 156 -6.43 7.87 -7.19
CA LEU A 156 -5.32 7.66 -6.27
C LEU A 156 -5.38 6.29 -5.61
N VAL A 157 -6.53 5.61 -5.58
CA VAL A 157 -6.70 4.32 -4.92
C VAL A 157 -6.69 3.19 -5.94
N GLN A 158 -5.75 2.27 -5.75
CA GLN A 158 -5.58 1.06 -6.54
C GLN A 158 -6.01 -0.17 -5.75
N SER A 159 -6.51 -1.18 -6.46
CA SER A 159 -6.82 -2.48 -5.88
C SER A 159 -5.58 -3.38 -6.01
N ILE A 160 -4.92 -3.64 -4.88
CA ILE A 160 -3.68 -4.42 -4.82
C ILE A 160 -3.97 -5.77 -4.16
N ILE A 161 -3.51 -6.85 -4.79
CA ILE A 161 -3.57 -8.22 -4.29
C ILE A 161 -2.55 -8.38 -3.16
N HIS A 162 -3.02 -8.82 -2.01
CA HIS A 162 -2.17 -9.33 -0.95
C HIS A 162 -1.71 -10.74 -1.34
N GLN A 163 -0.45 -10.86 -1.76
CA GLN A 163 0.11 -12.10 -2.32
C GLN A 163 -0.04 -13.27 -1.34
N GLY A 164 -0.50 -14.42 -1.83
CA GLY A 164 -0.67 -15.62 -1.01
C GLY A 164 -1.91 -15.61 -0.10
N MET A 165 -2.67 -14.51 -0.04
CA MET A 165 -3.97 -14.48 0.63
C MET A 165 -5.10 -14.68 -0.38
N SER A 166 -6.05 -15.53 -0.01
CA SER A 166 -7.33 -15.67 -0.70
C SER A 166 -8.47 -15.42 0.27
N ARG A 167 -9.56 -14.83 -0.23
CA ARG A 167 -10.80 -14.64 0.52
C ARG A 167 -11.86 -15.53 -0.08
N THR A 168 -12.50 -16.33 0.76
CA THR A 168 -13.66 -17.13 0.38
C THR A 168 -14.89 -16.23 0.33
N SER A 169 -15.55 -16.18 -0.82
CA SER A 169 -16.88 -15.57 -0.95
C SER A 169 -17.82 -16.55 -1.64
N GLY A 170 -18.84 -17.01 -0.92
CA GLY A 170 -19.76 -18.03 -1.43
C GLY A 170 -19.05 -19.34 -1.81
N SER A 171 -19.17 -19.73 -3.09
CA SER A 171 -18.65 -20.99 -3.65
C SER A 171 -17.27 -20.89 -4.31
N GLY A 172 -16.55 -19.79 -4.12
CA GLY A 172 -15.25 -19.53 -4.75
C GLY A 172 -14.21 -18.95 -3.79
N SER A 173 -12.94 -19.23 -4.08
CA SER A 173 -11.78 -18.58 -3.46
C SER A 173 -11.19 -17.61 -4.47
N GLU A 174 -11.14 -16.32 -4.12
CA GLU A 174 -10.55 -15.28 -4.95
C GLU A 174 -9.33 -14.66 -4.26
N ALA A 175 -8.39 -14.15 -5.05
CA ALA A 175 -7.23 -13.43 -4.53
C ALA A 175 -7.68 -12.25 -3.66
N ALA A 176 -7.13 -12.12 -2.45
CA ALA A 176 -7.49 -11.04 -1.53
C ALA A 176 -7.00 -9.69 -2.09
N ARG A 177 -7.94 -8.83 -2.47
CA ARG A 177 -7.68 -7.49 -2.98
C ARG A 177 -8.10 -6.46 -1.95
N ASP A 178 -7.20 -5.51 -1.68
CA ASP A 178 -7.45 -4.40 -0.76
C ASP A 178 -7.24 -3.04 -1.47
N PRO A 179 -7.90 -1.97 -1.01
CA PRO A 179 -7.72 -0.63 -1.58
C PRO A 179 -6.48 0.05 -0.98
N TYR A 180 -5.55 0.46 -1.83
CA TYR A 180 -4.35 1.20 -1.43
C TYR A 180 -4.31 2.56 -2.12
N ILE A 181 -4.12 3.62 -1.34
CA ILE A 181 -3.88 4.96 -1.89
C ILE A 181 -2.41 5.13 -2.27
N ASN A 182 -2.15 5.76 -3.41
CA ASN A 182 -0.81 6.18 -3.83
C ASN A 182 -0.37 7.39 -3.00
N ILE A 183 0.46 7.12 -1.99
CA ILE A 183 1.00 8.12 -1.07
C ILE A 183 2.00 9.02 -1.81
N THR A 184 2.82 8.48 -2.70
CA THR A 184 3.77 9.27 -3.50
C THR A 184 3.04 10.34 -4.32
N ALA A 185 1.96 9.99 -5.01
CA ALA A 185 1.16 10.94 -5.78
C ALA A 185 0.39 11.90 -4.88
N LEU A 186 -0.29 11.40 -3.84
CA LEU A 186 -1.05 12.25 -2.92
C LEU A 186 -0.17 13.32 -2.27
N PHE A 187 0.97 12.93 -1.70
CA PHE A 187 1.83 13.84 -0.94
C PHE A 187 2.55 14.83 -1.87
N ARG A 188 2.96 14.39 -3.06
CA ARG A 188 3.55 15.30 -4.03
C ARG A 188 2.53 16.35 -4.49
N ASP A 189 1.34 15.90 -4.89
CA ASP A 189 0.38 16.76 -5.58
C ASP A 189 -0.44 17.62 -4.60
N LYS A 190 -0.59 17.20 -3.34
CA LYS A 190 -1.39 17.90 -2.32
C LYS A 190 -0.56 18.57 -1.22
N LEU A 191 0.59 17.98 -0.84
CA LEU A 191 1.40 18.46 0.28
C LEU A 191 2.75 19.04 -0.16
N ASN A 192 3.07 19.00 -1.47
CA ASN A 192 4.38 19.35 -2.00
C ASN A 192 5.53 18.58 -1.31
N ILE A 193 5.32 17.29 -1.05
CA ILE A 193 6.29 16.38 -0.41
C ILE A 193 6.66 15.26 -1.38
N ASP A 194 7.95 15.15 -1.69
CA ASP A 194 8.51 14.05 -2.49
C ASP A 194 8.73 12.84 -1.58
N VAL A 195 8.12 11.71 -1.96
CA VAL A 195 8.21 10.43 -1.27
C VAL A 195 9.00 9.46 -2.12
N LYS A 196 10.14 9.01 -1.59
CA LYS A 196 11.01 8.01 -2.22
C LYS A 196 11.18 6.80 -1.32
N LEU A 197 11.39 5.64 -1.93
CA LEU A 197 11.68 4.40 -1.23
C LEU A 197 13.12 3.98 -1.53
N ASN A 198 13.86 3.62 -0.49
CA ASN A 198 15.10 2.87 -0.62
C ASN A 198 14.83 1.45 -0.14
N VAL A 199 15.29 0.44 -0.88
CA VAL A 199 15.04 -0.97 -0.56
C VAL A 199 16.37 -1.67 -0.37
N ASP A 200 16.58 -2.13 0.85
CA ASP A 200 17.64 -3.05 1.21
C ASP A 200 17.12 -4.48 1.07
N GLU A 201 17.44 -5.11 -0.06
CA GLU A 201 17.01 -6.48 -0.35
C GLU A 201 17.73 -7.54 0.50
N GLU A 202 18.93 -7.24 0.99
CA GLU A 202 19.75 -8.14 1.81
C GLU A 202 19.17 -8.25 3.22
N HIS A 203 18.86 -7.10 3.82
CA HIS A 203 18.33 -7.01 5.18
C HIS A 203 16.80 -6.93 5.24
N LYS A 204 16.13 -6.94 4.08
CA LYS A 204 14.68 -6.82 3.94
C LYS A 204 14.12 -5.59 4.66
N VAL A 205 14.70 -4.43 4.39
CA VAL A 205 14.24 -3.14 4.94
C VAL A 205 13.81 -2.22 3.80
N VAL A 206 12.62 -1.62 3.93
CA VAL A 206 12.18 -0.53 3.04
C VAL A 206 12.18 0.77 3.84
N THR A 207 13.04 1.70 3.44
CA THR A 207 13.14 3.03 4.06
C THR A 207 12.38 4.06 3.24
N ILE A 208 11.39 4.69 3.85
CA ILE A 208 10.62 5.80 3.28
C ILE A 208 11.38 7.10 3.53
N ARG A 209 11.66 7.86 2.48
CA ARG A 209 12.24 9.20 2.58
C ARG A 209 11.22 10.23 2.14
N MET A 210 10.93 11.19 3.01
CA MET A 210 10.00 12.29 2.73
C MET A 210 10.75 13.63 2.81
N ASN A 211 10.77 14.38 1.71
CA ASN A 211 11.35 15.71 1.67
C ASN A 211 10.34 16.71 1.10
N LYS A 212 10.35 17.97 1.54
CA LYS A 212 9.65 19.02 0.81
C LYS A 212 10.22 19.06 -0.61
N SER A 213 9.35 19.03 -1.61
CA SER A 213 9.78 19.20 -2.99
C SER A 213 10.34 20.62 -3.13
N GLU A 214 11.60 20.74 -3.50
CA GLU A 214 12.17 22.02 -3.91
C GLU A 214 11.31 22.56 -5.05
N ALA A 215 10.93 23.85 -4.97
CA ALA A 215 10.15 24.50 -6.01
C ALA A 215 10.89 24.35 -7.34
N ARG A 216 10.28 23.62 -8.29
CA ARG A 216 10.79 23.52 -9.65
C ARG A 216 10.50 24.79 -10.43
#